data_AF-A0A537AH41-F1
#
_entry.id   AF-A0A537AH41-F1
#
_cell.length_a   1.000
_cell.length_b   1.000
_cell.length_c   1.000
_cell.angle_alpha   90.00
_cell.angle_beta   90.00
_cell.angle_gamma   90.00
#
_symmetry.space_group_name_H-M   'P 1'
#
loop_
_entity.id
_entity.type
_entity.pdbx_description
1 polymer ?
#
loop_
_entity_poly.entity_id
_entity_poly.type
_entity_poly.pdbx_seq_one_letter_code
_entity_poly.pdbx_strand_id
1 'polypeptide(L)'
;HTHDEKQPLKPGEPVELDIEIWPTCIVVPAGYRIALSIRGRDYEHDEPAASLSNMKNPMKGCGPFTHDDETDRPPQIFGGKVTLYFERQPFVLLPVIPAN
;
A
#
# COMPACT_ATOMS: atom_id res chain seq x y z
N HIS A 1 7.38 6.78 -11.64
CA HIS A 1 8.39 7.10 -10.61
C HIS A 1 9.77 6.76 -11.13
N THR A 2 10.67 7.74 -11.23
CA THR A 2 12.04 7.56 -11.77
C THR A 2 12.99 6.91 -10.76
N HIS A 3 12.69 7.02 -9.47
CA HIS A 3 13.51 6.48 -8.37
C HIS A 3 14.97 6.95 -8.40
N ASP A 4 15.21 8.17 -8.87
CA ASP A 4 16.53 8.80 -8.98
C ASP A 4 16.95 9.55 -7.72
N GLU A 5 16.00 10.12 -6.98
CA GLU A 5 16.29 10.85 -5.76
C GLU A 5 15.15 10.74 -4.71
N LYS A 6 15.46 11.17 -3.49
CA LYS A 6 14.46 11.34 -2.42
C LYS A 6 13.87 12.75 -2.49
N GLN A 7 12.56 12.86 -2.62
CA GLN A 7 11.83 14.13 -2.62
C GLN A 7 10.93 14.22 -1.37
N PRO A 8 11.38 14.86 -0.27
CA PRO A 8 10.61 14.93 0.96
C PRO A 8 9.41 15.88 0.84
N LEU A 9 8.30 15.52 1.47
CA LEU A 9 7.10 16.35 1.54
C LEU A 9 7.24 17.44 2.61
N LYS A 10 6.61 18.59 2.38
CA LYS A 10 6.46 19.63 3.41
C LYS A 10 5.25 19.33 4.28
N PRO A 11 5.38 19.30 5.61
CA PRO A 11 4.25 19.07 6.50
C PRO A 11 3.12 20.09 6.28
N GLY A 12 1.88 19.60 6.16
CA GLY A 12 0.68 20.43 6.02
C GLY A 12 0.38 20.91 4.59
N GLU A 13 1.28 20.67 3.63
CA GLU A 13 1.04 20.99 2.21
C GLU A 13 0.44 19.77 1.50
N PRO A 14 -0.81 19.83 1.01
CA PRO A 14 -1.40 18.74 0.24
C PRO A 14 -0.65 18.55 -1.08
N VAL A 15 -0.34 17.30 -1.41
CA VAL A 15 0.28 16.92 -2.69
C VAL A 15 -0.56 15.86 -3.39
N GLU A 16 -0.52 15.88 -4.72
CA GLU A 16 -1.12 14.85 -5.56
C GLU A 16 -0.13 13.69 -5.70
N LEU A 17 -0.62 12.45 -5.59
CA LEU A 17 0.20 11.24 -5.66
C LEU A 17 -0.45 10.21 -6.57
N ASP A 18 0.32 9.71 -7.54
CA ASP A 18 -0.02 8.52 -8.31
C ASP A 18 0.63 7.30 -7.67
N ILE A 19 -0.21 6.37 -7.19
CA ILE A 19 0.24 5.13 -6.54
C ILE A 19 -0.02 3.97 -7.49
N GLU A 20 1.04 3.32 -7.93
CA GLU A 20 0.93 2.10 -8.74
C GLU A 20 0.49 0.92 -7.86
N ILE A 21 -0.65 0.33 -8.20
CA ILE A 21 -1.09 -0.94 -7.64
C ILE A 21 -0.59 -2.02 -8.59
N TRP A 22 0.16 -2.99 -8.05
CA TRP A 22 0.74 -4.07 -8.85
C TRP A 22 -0.36 -4.84 -9.61
N PRO A 23 -0.05 -5.37 -10.80
CA PRO A 23 -1.05 -6.02 -11.66
C PRO A 23 -1.84 -7.09 -10.91
N THR A 24 -3.16 -7.00 -11.03
CA THR A 24 -4.09 -7.98 -10.46
C THR A 24 -4.88 -8.66 -11.58
N CYS A 25 -5.22 -9.94 -11.38
CA CYS A 25 -6.18 -10.67 -12.21
C CYS A 25 -7.25 -11.23 -11.28
N ILE A 26 -8.30 -10.44 -11.05
CA ILE A 26 -9.35 -10.73 -10.06
C ILE A 26 -10.70 -10.76 -10.79
N VAL A 27 -11.49 -11.80 -10.51
CA VAL A 27 -12.91 -11.84 -10.86
C VAL A 27 -13.71 -11.49 -9.61
N VAL A 28 -14.65 -10.56 -9.72
CA VAL A 28 -15.54 -10.15 -8.62
C VAL A 28 -16.93 -10.75 -8.89
N PRO A 29 -17.32 -11.85 -8.21
CA PRO A 29 -18.62 -12.48 -8.45
C PRO A 29 -19.79 -11.60 -7.99
N ALA A 30 -21.00 -11.96 -8.43
CA ALA A 30 -22.22 -11.31 -7.94
C ALA A 30 -22.30 -11.38 -6.40
N GLY A 31 -22.64 -10.25 -5.77
CA GLY A 31 -22.71 -10.12 -4.31
C GLY A 31 -21.38 -9.73 -3.63
N TYR A 32 -20.26 -9.71 -4.36
CA TYR A 32 -18.97 -9.26 -3.85
C TYR A 32 -18.74 -7.77 -4.17
N ARG A 33 -17.80 -7.15 -3.46
CA ARG A 33 -17.40 -5.75 -3.66
C ARG A 33 -15.89 -5.61 -3.63
N ILE A 34 -15.38 -4.62 -4.36
CA ILE A 34 -13.99 -4.16 -4.24
C ILE A 34 -13.91 -3.18 -3.06
N ALA A 35 -12.87 -3.30 -2.26
CA ALA A 35 -12.57 -2.36 -1.18
C ALA A 35 -11.11 -1.90 -1.30
N LEU A 36 -10.88 -0.60 -1.07
CA LEU A 36 -9.55 -0.02 -0.92
C LEU A 36 -9.32 0.32 0.54
N SER A 37 -8.18 -0.12 1.10
CA SER A 37 -7.73 0.27 2.43
C SER A 37 -6.41 1.04 2.32
N ILE A 38 -6.39 2.28 2.81
CA ILE A 38 -5.18 3.11 2.88
C ILE A 38 -4.68 3.10 4.32
N ARG A 39 -3.42 2.73 4.54
CA ARG A 39 -2.83 2.55 5.87
C ARG A 39 -1.38 3.03 5.88
N GLY A 40 -0.93 3.55 7.02
CA GLY A 40 0.49 3.85 7.26
C GLY A 40 1.29 2.65 7.77
N ARG A 41 0.86 1.42 7.46
CA ARG A 41 1.51 0.17 7.87
C ARG A 41 1.23 -0.95 6.88
N ASP A 42 2.09 -1.98 6.93
CA ASP A 42 1.96 -3.18 6.10
C ASP A 42 0.62 -3.91 6.32
N TYR A 43 0.19 -4.63 5.29
CA TYR A 43 -0.99 -5.48 5.36
C TYR A 43 -0.64 -6.80 6.05
N GLU A 44 -1.51 -7.23 6.95
CA GLU A 44 -1.43 -8.50 7.68
C GLU A 44 -2.82 -9.13 7.77
N HIS A 45 -2.87 -10.47 7.84
CA HIS A 45 -4.08 -11.25 8.14
C HIS A 45 -3.81 -12.21 9.31
N ASP A 46 -4.87 -12.70 9.94
CA ASP A 46 -4.78 -13.49 11.19
C ASP A 46 -4.62 -15.01 10.95
N GLU A 47 -4.46 -15.44 9.69
CA GLU A 47 -4.23 -16.85 9.39
C GLU A 47 -2.80 -17.28 9.81
N PRO A 48 -2.57 -18.58 10.07
CA PRO A 48 -1.24 -19.08 10.40
C PRO A 48 -0.22 -18.70 9.32
N ALA A 49 0.85 -18.01 9.71
CA ALA A 49 1.91 -17.62 8.80
C ALA A 49 2.73 -18.82 8.35
N ALA A 50 3.09 -18.86 7.06
CA ALA A 50 4.07 -19.81 6.54
C ALA A 50 5.50 -19.32 6.83
N SER A 51 6.43 -20.25 7.05
CA SER A 51 7.85 -19.92 7.28
C SER A 51 8.73 -20.66 6.28
N LEU A 52 9.72 -19.96 5.74
CA LEU A 52 10.74 -20.51 4.84
C LEU A 52 12.10 -20.38 5.52
N SER A 53 12.94 -21.42 5.43
CA SER A 53 14.21 -21.51 6.17
C SER A 53 15.22 -20.41 5.83
N ASN A 54 15.04 -19.74 4.70
CA ASN A 54 15.91 -18.69 4.18
C ASN A 54 15.28 -17.28 4.26
N MET A 55 14.11 -17.12 4.90
CA MET A 55 13.46 -15.82 5.06
C MET A 55 13.53 -15.35 6.51
N LYS A 56 13.90 -14.07 6.71
CA LYS A 56 14.01 -13.44 8.03
C LYS A 56 12.66 -13.40 8.76
N ASN A 57 11.59 -13.09 8.03
CA ASN A 57 10.25 -12.86 8.58
C ASN A 57 9.27 -13.95 8.11
N PRO A 58 8.28 -14.32 8.93
CA PRO A 58 7.16 -15.16 8.50
C PRO A 58 6.36 -14.51 7.36
N MET A 59 5.74 -15.33 6.50
CA MET A 59 4.87 -14.86 5.44
C MET A 59 3.48 -14.55 5.99
N LYS A 60 3.22 -13.26 6.28
CA LYS A 60 1.95 -12.77 6.80
C LYS A 60 1.51 -11.52 6.03
N GLY A 61 0.49 -11.64 5.17
CA GLY A 61 0.03 -10.53 4.33
C GLY A 61 1.01 -10.13 3.24
N CYS A 62 1.89 -9.16 3.48
CA CYS A 62 2.93 -8.67 2.55
C CYS A 62 4.11 -9.66 2.33
N GLY A 63 3.87 -10.96 2.52
CA GLY A 63 4.92 -11.97 2.51
C GLY A 63 5.92 -11.72 3.65
N PRO A 64 7.23 -11.96 3.43
CA PRO A 64 8.27 -11.74 4.43
C PRO A 64 8.85 -10.31 4.41
N PHE A 65 8.28 -9.39 3.62
CA PHE A 65 8.81 -8.04 3.42
C PHE A 65 8.07 -7.06 4.33
N THR A 66 8.75 -6.56 5.36
CA THR A 66 8.23 -5.61 6.36
C THR A 66 8.96 -4.27 6.28
N HIS A 67 8.28 -3.20 6.65
CA HIS A 67 8.81 -1.83 6.70
C HIS A 67 8.99 -1.34 8.16
N ASP A 68 9.68 -2.12 8.98
CA ASP A 68 9.85 -1.93 10.42
C ASP A 68 11.28 -1.56 10.87
N ASP A 69 12.22 -1.42 9.93
CA ASP A 69 13.59 -0.99 10.23
C ASP A 69 13.63 0.48 10.66
N GLU A 70 14.03 0.78 11.90
CA GLU A 70 14.05 2.16 12.43
C GLU A 70 15.07 3.08 11.76
N THR A 71 16.08 2.53 11.08
CA THR A 71 17.08 3.29 10.33
C THR A 71 16.55 3.69 8.95
N ASP A 72 15.85 2.78 8.26
CA ASP A 72 15.19 3.08 6.97
C ASP A 72 13.87 3.85 7.16
N ARG A 73 13.09 3.47 8.18
CA ARG A 73 11.75 3.97 8.51
C ARG A 73 11.69 4.59 9.92
N PRO A 74 12.48 5.63 10.20
CA PRO A 74 12.45 6.31 11.49
C PRO A 74 11.03 6.80 11.87
N PRO A 75 10.52 6.47 13.07
CA PRO A 75 9.17 6.84 13.50
C PRO A 75 8.89 8.35 13.47
N GLN A 76 9.90 9.18 13.71
CA GLN A 76 9.78 10.64 13.63
C GLN A 76 9.47 11.18 12.22
N ILE A 77 9.67 10.36 11.17
CA ILE A 77 9.31 10.68 9.78
C ILE A 77 8.04 9.94 9.37
N PHE A 78 7.94 8.63 9.64
CA PHE A 78 6.89 7.76 9.09
C PHE A 78 5.71 7.52 10.04
N GLY A 79 5.83 7.85 11.33
CA GLY A 79 4.79 7.68 12.36
C GLY A 79 3.79 8.83 12.46
N GLY A 80 3.82 9.78 11.52
CA GLY A 80 2.96 10.97 11.53
C GLY A 80 1.50 10.71 11.14
N LYS A 81 0.66 11.72 11.35
CA LYS A 81 -0.74 11.68 10.90
C LYS A 81 -0.82 11.91 9.39
N VAL A 82 -1.33 10.92 8.66
CA VAL A 82 -1.66 11.02 7.24
C VAL A 82 -3.09 11.53 7.07
N THR A 83 -3.30 12.49 6.18
CA THR A 83 -4.61 13.09 5.87
C THR A 83 -4.90 12.96 4.38
N LEU A 84 -6.09 12.46 4.03
CA LEU A 84 -6.58 12.43 2.65
C LEU A 84 -7.45 13.65 2.42
N TYR A 85 -7.17 14.38 1.34
CA TYR A 85 -7.92 15.55 0.93
C TYR A 85 -8.87 15.18 -0.21
N PHE A 86 -10.11 15.67 -0.14
CA PHE A 86 -11.18 15.35 -1.10
C PHE A 86 -11.71 16.58 -1.86
N GLU A 87 -11.05 17.74 -1.72
CA GLU A 87 -11.36 18.95 -2.52
C GLU A 87 -11.15 18.70 -4.01
N ARG A 88 -10.06 17.98 -4.36
CA ARG A 88 -9.93 17.23 -5.60
C ARG A 88 -10.44 15.82 -5.35
N GLN A 89 -11.18 15.22 -6.29
CA GLN A 89 -11.72 13.88 -6.10
C GLN A 89 -10.62 12.83 -6.34
N PRO A 90 -10.06 12.18 -5.30
CA PRO A 90 -9.19 11.03 -5.51
C PRO A 90 -9.99 9.90 -6.15
N PHE A 91 -9.36 9.13 -7.02
CA PHE A 91 -9.98 8.00 -7.69
C PHE A 91 -9.06 6.79 -7.70
N VAL A 92 -9.65 5.62 -7.98
CA VAL A 92 -8.91 4.39 -8.28
C VAL A 92 -9.13 4.08 -9.74
N LEU A 93 -8.04 4.00 -10.50
CA LEU A 93 -8.11 3.53 -11.88
C LEU A 93 -8.16 2.00 -11.90
N LEU A 94 -9.25 1.44 -12.42
CA LEU A 94 -9.43 0.00 -12.55
C LEU A 94 -9.35 -0.43 -14.01
N PRO A 95 -8.47 -1.40 -14.37
CA PRO A 95 -8.41 -1.96 -15.71
C PRO A 95 -9.55 -2.97 -15.92
N VAL A 96 -10.79 -2.49 -16.02
CA VAL A 96 -11.96 -3.35 -16.24
C VAL A 96 -11.93 -3.94 -17.63
N ILE A 97 -11.85 -5.27 -17.71
CA ILE A 97 -11.89 -6.00 -18.99
C ILE A 97 -13.35 -6.01 -19.49
N PRO A 98 -13.64 -5.52 -20.72
CA PRO A 98 -14.98 -5.51 -21.28
C PRO A 98 -15.56 -6.92 -21.46
N ALA A 99 -16.90 -7.03 -21.43
CA ALA A 99 -17.58 -8.21 -21.95
C ALA A 99 -17.47 -8.22 -23.49
N ASN A 100 -17.38 -9.42 -24.08
CA ASN A 100 -17.41 -9.60 -25.53
C ASN A 100 -18.77 -9.22 -26.13
#